data_AF-A0A2A5BDD0-F1
#
_entry.id   AF-A0A2A5BDD0-F1
#
_cell.length_a   1.000
_cell.length_b   1.000
_cell.length_c   1.000
_cell.angle_alpha   90.00
_cell.angle_beta   90.00
_cell.angle_gamma   90.00
#
_symmetry.space_group_name_H-M   'P 1'
#
loop_
_entity.id
_entity.type
_entity.pdbx_description
1 polymer ?
#
loop_
_entity_poly.entity_id
_entity_poly.type
_entity_poly.pdbx_seq_one_letter_code
_entity_poly.pdbx_strand_id
1 'polypeptide(L)'
;MKNLAGHDVSIFLFRFVPRRNAISFVLNEGIAEDLYPQTEAQLQPLVHACCETLLRYKELCHSGAIMDGNILLDEDFEVMLSPGLGKHFAEREKQNLFNDAHKISELLLDVMERRSKEIKEGTYLGPQSVTPQIGRTGIVNEGFEALGKERQQAESFARQASPRPELKQLAPEDLPDGVVATASYDHRGHCLAFSHNTLGHLGKIVLSPKGSETLMETELSKENPQHLGKKKAILEEISAVIEAGLMNIPAS
;
A
#
# COMPACT_ATOMS: atom_id res chain seq x y z
N MET A 1 -9.11 -27.35 -0.82
CA MET A 1 -9.67 -25.99 -0.64
C MET A 1 -9.77 -25.36 -2.03
N LYS A 2 -10.64 -24.37 -2.27
CA LYS A 2 -10.67 -23.63 -3.54
C LYS A 2 -10.40 -22.15 -3.31
N ASN A 3 -9.69 -21.49 -4.24
CA ASN A 3 -9.48 -20.04 -4.21
C ASN A 3 -10.68 -19.29 -4.81
N LEU A 4 -10.56 -17.95 -4.93
CA LEU A 4 -11.60 -17.11 -5.52
C LEU A 4 -11.91 -17.40 -6.99
N ALA A 5 -11.00 -18.02 -7.73
CA ALA A 5 -11.22 -18.48 -9.11
C ALA A 5 -11.89 -19.86 -9.21
N GLY A 6 -12.00 -20.59 -8.09
CA GLY A 6 -12.49 -21.95 -8.05
C GLY A 6 -11.43 -23.02 -8.32
N HIS A 7 -10.15 -22.62 -8.43
CA HIS A 7 -9.01 -23.52 -8.59
C HIS A 7 -8.67 -24.24 -7.28
N ASP A 8 -8.17 -25.46 -7.38
CA ASP A 8 -7.81 -26.26 -6.22
C ASP A 8 -6.49 -25.78 -5.61
N VAL A 9 -6.55 -25.49 -4.30
CA VAL A 9 -5.46 -24.88 -3.52
C VAL A 9 -4.70 -25.93 -2.75
N SER A 10 -3.37 -25.89 -2.86
CA SER A 10 -2.43 -26.63 -2.02
C SER A 10 -2.20 -25.91 -0.69
N ILE A 11 -1.79 -24.63 -0.76
CA ILE A 11 -1.45 -23.83 0.43
C ILE A 11 -2.16 -22.47 0.35
N PHE A 12 -2.96 -22.17 1.36
CA PHE A 12 -3.49 -20.83 1.59
C PHE A 12 -2.37 -19.95 2.15
N LEU A 13 -2.09 -18.79 1.55
CA LEU A 13 -1.09 -17.84 2.07
C LEU A 13 -1.78 -16.73 2.86
N PHE A 14 -2.62 -15.94 2.20
CA PHE A 14 -3.34 -14.84 2.82
C PHE A 14 -4.65 -14.50 2.10
N ARG A 15 -5.49 -13.71 2.76
CA ARG A 15 -6.72 -13.17 2.21
C ARG A 15 -7.08 -11.83 2.82
N PHE A 16 -7.60 -10.95 1.97
CA PHE A 16 -8.24 -9.71 2.38
C PHE A 16 -9.74 -9.92 2.50
N VAL A 17 -10.29 -9.59 3.66
CA VAL A 17 -11.71 -9.80 4.01
C VAL A 17 -12.39 -8.45 4.24
N PRO A 18 -13.46 -8.13 3.50
CA PRO A 18 -14.23 -6.91 3.76
C PRO A 18 -14.90 -6.96 5.12
N ARG A 19 -14.75 -5.90 5.91
CA ARG A 19 -15.46 -5.65 7.18
C ARG A 19 -16.31 -4.39 7.04
N ARG A 20 -17.16 -4.12 8.04
CA ARG A 20 -18.09 -2.98 8.01
C ARG A 20 -17.41 -1.67 7.61
N ASN A 21 -16.28 -1.33 8.24
CA ASN A 21 -15.57 -0.06 8.01
C ASN A 21 -14.07 -0.25 7.69
N ALA A 22 -13.63 -1.45 7.32
CA ALA A 22 -12.22 -1.77 7.11
C ALA A 22 -12.05 -2.98 6.17
N ILE A 23 -10.81 -3.23 5.77
CA ILE A 23 -10.38 -4.51 5.20
C ILE A 23 -9.51 -5.21 6.25
N SER A 24 -9.80 -6.49 6.55
CA SER A 24 -8.94 -7.32 7.39
C SER A 24 -7.98 -8.11 6.52
N PHE A 25 -6.70 -8.11 6.88
CA PHE A 25 -5.71 -9.05 6.34
C PHE A 25 -5.68 -10.30 7.21
N VAL A 26 -5.92 -11.46 6.61
CA VAL A 26 -5.90 -12.78 7.25
C VAL A 26 -4.72 -13.55 6.66
N LEU A 27 -3.77 -13.92 7.51
CA LEU A 27 -2.59 -14.69 7.14
C LEU A 27 -2.78 -16.16 7.56
N ASN A 28 -2.15 -17.09 6.84
CA ASN A 28 -2.05 -18.48 7.27
C ASN A 28 -1.41 -18.57 8.68
N GLU A 29 -2.07 -19.27 9.60
CA GLU A 29 -1.65 -19.36 11.00
C GLU A 29 -0.24 -19.94 11.15
N GLY A 30 0.09 -21.00 10.42
CA GLY A 30 1.42 -21.62 10.48
C GLY A 30 2.52 -20.71 9.94
N ILE A 31 2.23 -19.84 8.97
CA ILE A 31 3.19 -18.85 8.49
C ILE A 31 3.29 -17.68 9.46
N ALA A 32 2.16 -17.26 10.05
CA ALA A 32 2.12 -16.18 11.04
C ALA A 32 2.95 -16.52 12.30
N GLU A 33 2.91 -17.76 12.75
CA GLU A 33 3.70 -18.29 13.86
C GLU A 33 5.22 -18.30 13.60
N ASP A 34 5.62 -18.36 12.33
CA ASP A 34 7.02 -18.38 11.90
C ASP A 34 7.51 -17.01 11.39
N LEU A 35 6.69 -15.97 11.52
CA LEU A 35 6.99 -14.66 10.97
C LEU A 35 8.11 -13.96 11.75
N TYR A 36 9.14 -13.51 11.05
CA TYR A 36 10.25 -12.77 11.66
C TYR A 36 9.95 -11.27 11.76
N PRO A 37 10.43 -10.55 12.79
CA PRO A 37 10.20 -9.12 12.93
C PRO A 37 10.63 -8.29 11.70
N GLN A 38 11.73 -8.66 11.03
CA GLN A 38 12.16 -7.96 9.82
C GLN A 38 11.24 -8.19 8.63
N THR A 39 10.67 -9.40 8.51
CA THR A 39 9.70 -9.73 7.46
C THR A 39 8.36 -9.06 7.75
N GLU A 40 7.93 -9.05 9.01
CA GLU A 40 6.71 -8.34 9.42
C GLU A 40 6.78 -6.85 9.12
N ALA A 41 7.92 -6.21 9.40
CA ALA A 41 8.14 -4.79 9.09
C ALA A 41 8.06 -4.49 7.57
N GLN A 42 8.47 -5.43 6.72
CA GLN A 42 8.35 -5.31 5.25
C GLN A 42 6.93 -5.58 4.75
N LEU A 43 6.23 -6.55 5.36
CA LEU A 43 4.86 -6.90 5.02
C LEU A 43 3.88 -5.78 5.35
N GLN A 44 4.05 -5.14 6.50
CA GLN A 44 3.08 -4.17 7.02
C GLN A 44 2.70 -3.05 6.02
N PRO A 45 3.64 -2.30 5.42
CA PRO A 45 3.28 -1.24 4.48
C PRO A 45 2.62 -1.78 3.21
N LEU A 46 3.06 -2.92 2.68
CA LEU A 46 2.42 -3.56 1.51
C LEU A 46 0.97 -3.95 1.82
N VAL A 47 0.74 -4.60 2.96
CA VAL A 47 -0.60 -4.97 3.43
C VAL A 47 -1.48 -3.73 3.61
N HIS A 48 -0.93 -2.64 4.15
CA HIS A 48 -1.68 -1.41 4.35
C HIS A 48 -2.09 -0.77 3.02
N ALA A 49 -1.16 -0.67 2.05
CA ALA A 49 -1.47 -0.16 0.72
C ALA A 49 -2.57 -0.98 0.03
N CYS A 50 -2.47 -2.32 0.10
CA CYS A 50 -3.50 -3.21 -0.40
C CYS A 50 -4.85 -2.96 0.30
N CYS A 51 -4.87 -2.83 1.63
CA CYS A 51 -6.08 -2.53 2.40
C CYS A 51 -6.73 -1.19 1.98
N GLU A 52 -5.96 -0.12 1.83
CA GLU A 52 -6.47 1.19 1.41
C GLU A 52 -7.10 1.12 0.01
N THR A 53 -6.40 0.48 -0.92
CA THR A 53 -6.89 0.29 -2.29
C THR A 53 -8.15 -0.56 -2.32
N LEU A 54 -8.16 -1.72 -1.66
CA LEU A 54 -9.32 -2.62 -1.61
C LEU A 54 -10.52 -1.99 -0.89
N LEU A 55 -10.29 -1.12 0.10
CA LEU A 55 -11.34 -0.41 0.81
C LEU A 55 -12.17 0.48 -0.12
N ARG A 56 -11.55 1.12 -1.13
CA ARG A 56 -12.23 1.95 -2.14
C ARG A 56 -13.23 1.17 -2.98
N TYR A 57 -13.01 -0.13 -3.17
CA TYR A 57 -13.85 -1.02 -3.98
C TYR A 57 -14.70 -1.97 -3.15
N LYS A 58 -14.67 -1.87 -1.82
CA LYS A 58 -15.31 -2.82 -0.89
C LYS A 58 -16.80 -2.99 -1.15
N GLU A 59 -17.52 -1.91 -1.43
CA GLU A 59 -18.98 -1.93 -1.67
C GLU A 59 -19.36 -2.64 -2.98
N LEU A 60 -18.41 -2.86 -3.90
CA LEU A 60 -18.61 -3.61 -5.14
C LEU A 60 -18.33 -5.12 -4.95
N CYS A 61 -17.78 -5.51 -3.80
CA CYS A 61 -17.49 -6.90 -3.46
C CYS A 61 -18.72 -7.58 -2.85
N HIS A 62 -19.24 -8.59 -3.54
CA HIS A 62 -20.38 -9.38 -3.07
C HIS A 62 -19.95 -10.70 -2.40
N SER A 63 -18.64 -10.98 -2.39
CA SER A 63 -18.05 -12.18 -1.80
C SER A 63 -17.56 -11.95 -0.38
N GLY A 64 -17.43 -13.02 0.40
CA GLY A 64 -16.86 -12.97 1.75
C GLY A 64 -15.36 -12.64 1.81
N ALA A 65 -14.69 -12.60 0.67
CA ALA A 65 -13.29 -12.24 0.51
C ALA A 65 -13.14 -11.38 -0.75
N ILE A 66 -12.33 -10.32 -0.67
CA ILE A 66 -12.14 -9.37 -1.77
C ILE A 66 -10.91 -9.71 -2.62
N MET A 67 -9.88 -10.28 -1.99
CA MET A 67 -8.66 -10.76 -2.62
C MET A 67 -8.09 -11.93 -1.82
N ASP A 68 -7.51 -12.92 -2.49
CA ASP A 68 -6.68 -13.95 -1.85
C ASP A 68 -5.42 -14.29 -2.63
N GLY A 69 -4.42 -14.81 -1.93
CA GLY A 69 -3.16 -15.31 -2.48
C GLY A 69 -2.95 -16.75 -2.01
N ASN A 70 -2.69 -17.63 -2.97
CA ASN A 70 -2.62 -19.08 -2.73
C ASN A 70 -1.52 -19.72 -3.58
N ILE A 71 -1.01 -20.87 -3.13
CA ILE A 71 -0.25 -21.81 -3.95
C ILE A 71 -1.22 -22.92 -4.40
N LEU A 72 -1.31 -23.14 -5.70
CA LEU A 72 -2.16 -24.14 -6.33
C LEU A 72 -1.54 -25.54 -6.25
N LEU A 73 -2.28 -26.57 -6.66
CA LEU A 73 -1.80 -27.97 -6.65
C LEU A 73 -0.66 -28.25 -7.64
N ASP A 74 -0.57 -27.45 -8.70
CA ASP A 74 0.52 -27.46 -9.67
C ASP A 74 1.72 -26.61 -9.23
N GLU A 75 1.73 -26.17 -7.96
CA GLU A 75 2.77 -25.35 -7.33
C GLU A 75 2.82 -23.90 -7.84
N ASP A 76 1.90 -23.50 -8.72
CA ASP A 76 1.82 -22.12 -9.17
C ASP A 76 1.24 -21.20 -8.09
N PHE A 77 1.83 -20.03 -7.97
CA PHE A 77 1.33 -18.97 -7.11
C PHE A 77 0.27 -18.14 -7.85
N GLU A 78 -0.89 -17.95 -7.21
CA GLU A 78 -2.00 -17.20 -7.79
C GLU A 78 -2.59 -16.19 -6.79
N VAL A 79 -2.64 -14.92 -7.20
CA VAL A 79 -3.44 -13.86 -6.55
C VAL A 79 -4.73 -13.70 -7.34
N MET A 80 -5.87 -13.68 -6.65
CA MET A 80 -7.16 -13.42 -7.28
C MET A 80 -7.94 -12.34 -6.55
N LEU A 81 -8.62 -11.49 -7.33
CA LEU A 81 -9.68 -10.62 -6.85
C LEU A 81 -11.01 -11.37 -6.87
N SER A 82 -11.98 -10.91 -6.07
CA SER A 82 -13.35 -11.41 -6.17
C SER A 82 -13.87 -11.28 -7.61
N PRO A 83 -14.59 -12.27 -8.14
CA PRO A 83 -15.02 -12.29 -9.54
C PRO A 83 -15.70 -10.99 -9.98
N GLY A 84 -15.27 -10.47 -11.14
CA GLY A 84 -15.82 -9.25 -11.71
C GLY A 84 -15.35 -7.93 -11.08
N LEU A 85 -14.66 -7.95 -9.94
CA LEU A 85 -14.19 -6.73 -9.29
C LEU A 85 -13.06 -6.04 -10.07
N GLY A 86 -12.17 -6.85 -10.67
CA GLY A 86 -10.98 -6.37 -11.39
C GLY A 86 -11.25 -5.48 -12.60
N LYS A 87 -12.51 -5.33 -13.05
CA LYS A 87 -12.91 -4.41 -14.14
C LYS A 87 -13.14 -2.97 -13.69
N HIS A 88 -13.24 -2.75 -12.38
CA HIS A 88 -13.52 -1.42 -11.79
C HIS A 88 -12.26 -0.64 -11.45
N PHE A 89 -11.11 -1.29 -11.42
CA PHE A 89 -9.83 -0.67 -11.14
C PHE A 89 -9.30 0.06 -12.37
N ALA A 90 -8.65 1.20 -12.17
CA ALA A 90 -7.77 1.76 -13.17
C ALA A 90 -6.57 0.80 -13.39
N GLU A 91 -6.11 0.67 -14.64
CA GLU A 91 -5.09 -0.34 -15.00
C GLU A 91 -3.81 -0.21 -14.16
N ARG A 92 -3.30 1.01 -13.99
CA ARG A 92 -2.11 1.29 -13.17
C ARG A 92 -2.33 0.92 -11.70
N GLU A 93 -3.48 1.29 -11.13
CA GLU A 93 -3.80 0.98 -9.72
C GLU A 93 -3.91 -0.53 -9.51
N LYS A 94 -4.58 -1.22 -10.44
CA LYS A 94 -4.68 -2.69 -10.44
C LYS A 94 -3.31 -3.34 -10.50
N GLN A 95 -2.44 -2.92 -11.42
CA GLN A 95 -1.10 -3.48 -11.55
C GLN A 95 -0.30 -3.32 -10.26
N ASN A 96 -0.34 -2.15 -9.62
CA ASN A 96 0.39 -1.93 -8.36
C ASN A 96 -0.18 -2.78 -7.22
N LEU A 97 -1.50 -2.93 -7.15
CA LEU A 97 -2.16 -3.81 -6.18
C LEU A 97 -1.69 -5.27 -6.34
N PHE A 98 -1.62 -5.78 -7.57
CA PHE A 98 -1.14 -7.14 -7.83
C PHE A 98 0.36 -7.30 -7.61
N ASN A 99 1.17 -6.29 -7.94
CA ASN A 99 2.61 -6.29 -7.65
C ASN A 99 2.87 -6.38 -6.13
N ASP A 100 2.15 -5.60 -5.33
CA ASP A 100 2.30 -5.63 -3.87
C ASP A 100 1.78 -6.95 -3.28
N ALA A 101 0.66 -7.47 -3.78
CA ALA A 101 0.16 -8.79 -3.39
C ALA A 101 1.15 -9.92 -3.75
N HIS A 102 1.80 -9.82 -4.91
CA HIS A 102 2.89 -10.73 -5.30
C HIS A 102 4.08 -10.57 -4.35
N LYS A 103 4.48 -9.33 -4.01
CA LYS A 103 5.59 -9.09 -3.09
C LYS A 103 5.33 -9.61 -1.68
N ILE A 104 4.10 -9.47 -1.19
CA ILE A 104 3.66 -10.10 0.06
C ILE A 104 3.91 -11.61 -0.02
N SER A 105 3.58 -12.23 -1.14
CA SER A 105 3.69 -13.68 -1.33
C SER A 105 5.13 -14.15 -1.35
N GLU A 106 6.03 -13.44 -2.03
CA GLU A 106 7.47 -13.69 -1.96
C GLU A 106 7.97 -13.68 -0.52
N LEU A 107 7.59 -12.67 0.27
CA LEU A 107 7.98 -12.56 1.68
C LEU A 107 7.47 -13.74 2.52
N LEU A 108 6.27 -14.25 2.23
CA LEU A 108 5.70 -15.41 2.93
C LEU A 108 6.35 -16.72 2.49
N LEU A 109 6.70 -16.86 1.21
CA LEU A 109 7.44 -18.00 0.69
C LEU A 109 8.84 -18.07 1.30
N ASP A 110 9.52 -16.93 1.46
CA ASP A 110 10.82 -16.86 2.12
C ASP A 110 10.75 -17.32 3.58
N VAL A 111 9.68 -16.98 4.29
CA VAL A 111 9.42 -17.46 5.67
C VAL A 111 9.30 -18.99 5.69
N MET A 112 8.51 -19.54 4.77
CA MET A 112 8.32 -20.99 4.66
C MET A 112 9.61 -21.71 4.29
N GLU A 113 10.39 -21.17 3.35
CA GLU A 113 11.67 -21.74 2.92
C GLU A 113 12.68 -21.72 4.06
N ARG A 114 12.79 -20.60 4.77
CA ARG A 114 13.66 -20.45 5.93
C ARG A 114 13.30 -21.42 7.04
N ARG A 115 12.02 -21.52 7.40
CA ARG A 115 11.53 -22.52 8.37
C ARG A 115 11.92 -23.94 7.95
N SER A 116 11.76 -24.26 6.67
CA SER A 116 12.13 -25.58 6.13
C SER A 116 13.62 -25.87 6.24
N LYS A 117 14.48 -24.85 6.06
CA LYS A 117 15.94 -24.95 6.26
C LYS A 117 16.28 -25.17 7.73
N GLU A 118 15.71 -24.38 8.64
CA GLU A 118 15.97 -24.48 10.08
C GLU A 118 15.54 -25.84 10.67
N ILE A 119 14.44 -26.41 10.16
CA ILE A 119 14.02 -27.78 10.54
C ILE A 119 15.05 -28.81 10.09
N LYS A 120 15.54 -28.72 8.84
CA LYS A 120 16.56 -29.65 8.31
C LYS A 120 17.88 -29.56 9.07
N GLU A 121 18.23 -28.36 9.53
CA GLU A 121 19.46 -28.08 10.28
C GLU A 121 19.31 -28.37 11.78
N GLY A 122 18.09 -28.64 12.27
CA GLY A 122 17.81 -28.85 13.69
C GLY A 122 17.91 -27.58 14.54
N THR A 123 17.88 -26.40 13.90
CA THR A 123 17.98 -25.08 14.54
C THR A 123 16.63 -24.42 14.76
N TYR A 124 15.54 -25.03 14.27
CA TYR A 124 14.18 -24.52 14.44
C TYR A 124 13.78 -24.50 15.91
N LEU A 125 13.52 -23.30 16.42
CA LEU A 125 13.20 -23.05 17.83
C LEU A 125 11.72 -23.25 18.17
N GLY A 126 10.90 -23.65 17.19
CA GLY A 126 9.46 -23.72 17.31
C GLY A 126 8.75 -22.39 16.99
N PRO A 127 7.41 -22.40 16.97
CA PRO A 127 6.59 -21.20 16.80
C PRO A 127 7.03 -20.09 17.76
N GLN A 128 7.31 -18.90 17.23
CA GLN A 128 7.63 -17.75 18.07
C GLN A 128 6.36 -16.93 18.28
N SER A 129 6.04 -16.63 19.53
CA SER A 129 4.93 -15.73 19.85
C SER A 129 5.34 -14.30 19.46
N VAL A 130 5.13 -13.95 18.20
CA VAL A 130 5.23 -12.57 17.77
C VAL A 130 3.90 -11.90 18.07
N THR A 131 3.92 -10.84 18.86
CA THR A 131 2.74 -9.99 19.01
C THR A 131 2.57 -9.25 17.68
N PRO A 132 1.46 -9.46 16.93
CA PRO A 132 1.30 -8.85 15.61
C PRO A 132 1.42 -7.34 15.71
N GLN A 133 2.38 -6.76 15.01
CA GLN A 133 2.61 -5.32 14.87
C GLN A 133 1.79 -4.72 13.73
N ILE A 134 1.23 -5.58 12.86
CA ILE A 134 0.37 -5.20 11.75
C ILE A 134 -0.78 -4.31 12.26
N GLY A 135 -0.72 -3.03 11.92
CA GLY A 135 -1.73 -2.01 12.29
C GLY A 135 -1.22 -0.84 13.15
N ARG A 136 0.06 -0.82 13.57
CA ARG A 136 0.64 0.35 14.26
C ARG A 136 0.92 1.50 13.28
N THR A 137 0.23 2.62 13.43
CA THR A 137 0.26 3.77 12.51
C THR A 137 1.65 4.36 12.26
N GLY A 138 2.53 4.42 13.28
CA GLY A 138 3.89 4.95 13.12
C GLY A 138 4.76 4.14 12.15
N ILE A 139 4.69 2.80 12.21
CA ILE A 139 5.47 1.90 11.34
C ILE A 139 4.93 1.95 9.90
N VAL A 140 3.63 2.19 9.72
CA VAL A 140 3.03 2.34 8.38
C VAL A 140 3.63 3.54 7.65
N ASN A 141 3.78 4.69 8.31
CA ASN A 141 4.26 5.90 7.66
C ASN A 141 5.72 5.78 7.20
N GLU A 142 6.60 5.22 8.03
CA GLU A 142 8.00 4.95 7.66
C GLU A 142 8.08 3.95 6.50
N GLY A 143 7.26 2.89 6.54
CA GLY A 143 7.18 1.90 5.47
C GLY A 143 6.66 2.50 4.15
N PHE A 144 5.66 3.38 4.21
CA PHE A 144 5.18 4.12 3.03
C PHE A 144 6.19 5.10 2.47
N GLU A 145 6.96 5.75 3.32
CA GLU A 145 8.08 6.57 2.85
C GLU A 145 9.14 5.72 2.14
N ALA A 146 9.48 4.54 2.67
CA ALA A 146 10.40 3.60 2.02
C ALA A 146 9.88 3.11 0.66
N LEU A 147 8.63 2.63 0.59
CA LEU A 147 8.00 2.20 -0.66
C LEU A 147 7.90 3.35 -1.68
N GLY A 148 7.56 4.56 -1.21
CA GLY A 148 7.52 5.76 -2.04
C GLY A 148 8.88 6.08 -2.67
N LYS A 149 9.95 6.05 -1.87
CA LYS A 149 11.34 6.26 -2.34
C LYS A 149 11.79 5.18 -3.33
N GLU A 150 11.53 3.92 -3.02
CA GLU A 150 11.86 2.79 -3.91
C GLU A 150 11.18 2.97 -5.28
N ARG A 151 9.90 3.31 -5.28
CA ARG A 151 9.15 3.56 -6.50
C ARG A 151 9.68 4.75 -7.30
N GLN A 152 9.99 5.87 -6.63
CA GLN A 152 10.57 7.03 -7.29
C GLN A 152 11.92 6.72 -7.94
N GLN A 153 12.74 5.90 -7.27
CA GLN A 153 14.00 5.41 -7.80
C GLN A 153 13.77 4.51 -9.01
N ALA A 154 12.91 3.48 -8.91
CA ALA A 154 12.59 2.59 -10.01
C ALA A 154 12.08 3.34 -11.25
N GLU A 155 11.17 4.31 -11.06
CA GLU A 155 10.66 5.17 -12.14
C GLU A 155 11.75 6.06 -12.74
N SER A 156 12.77 6.48 -11.96
CA SER A 156 13.90 7.26 -12.48
C SER A 156 14.85 6.44 -13.36
N PHE A 157 15.01 5.15 -13.06
CA PHE A 157 15.87 4.25 -13.83
C PHE A 157 15.19 3.69 -15.07
N ALA A 158 13.86 3.56 -15.08
CA ALA A 158 13.12 2.87 -16.12
C ALA A 158 13.20 3.51 -17.52
N ARG A 159 13.68 4.76 -17.69
CA ARG A 159 13.72 5.50 -18.98
C ARG A 159 12.42 5.46 -19.81
N GLN A 160 11.31 5.04 -19.21
CA GLN A 160 9.99 5.04 -19.84
C GLN A 160 9.29 6.31 -19.43
N ALA A 161 8.77 7.01 -20.45
CA ALA A 161 7.87 8.14 -20.34
C ALA A 161 6.54 7.71 -19.68
N SER A 162 6.59 7.33 -18.41
CA SER A 162 5.43 7.55 -17.57
C SER A 162 5.22 9.05 -17.57
N PRO A 163 4.03 9.57 -17.89
CA PRO A 163 3.73 10.99 -17.67
C PRO A 163 3.84 11.20 -16.17
N ARG A 164 5.05 11.55 -15.72
CA ARG A 164 5.23 12.16 -14.42
C ARG A 164 4.40 13.44 -14.53
N PRO A 165 3.47 13.68 -13.60
CA PRO A 165 3.12 15.06 -13.33
C PRO A 165 4.46 15.76 -13.10
N GLU A 166 4.86 16.69 -13.97
CA GLU A 166 6.14 17.40 -13.86
C GLU A 166 6.07 18.39 -12.69
N LEU A 167 5.82 17.87 -11.49
CA LEU A 167 5.79 18.65 -10.28
C LEU A 167 7.22 18.99 -9.90
N LYS A 168 7.47 20.30 -9.81
CA LYS A 168 8.64 20.81 -9.11
C LYS A 168 8.68 20.17 -7.72
N GLN A 169 9.85 19.68 -7.34
CA GLN A 169 10.07 19.18 -5.98
C GLN A 169 9.70 20.30 -5.00
N LEU A 170 8.75 20.02 -4.10
CA LEU A 170 8.31 21.00 -3.09
C LEU A 170 9.49 21.28 -2.16
N ALA A 171 9.96 22.52 -2.18
CA ALA A 171 10.95 23.00 -1.24
C ALA A 171 10.25 23.41 0.07
N PRO A 172 10.95 23.45 1.21
CA PRO A 172 10.38 23.89 2.48
C PRO A 172 9.68 25.26 2.40
N GLU A 173 10.22 26.17 1.57
CA GLU A 173 9.66 27.49 1.30
C GLU A 173 8.34 27.49 0.49
N ASP A 174 8.03 26.38 -0.20
CA ASP A 174 6.76 26.21 -0.92
C ASP A 174 5.63 25.75 0.03
N LEU A 175 5.93 25.41 1.29
CA LEU A 175 4.98 24.81 2.24
C LEU A 175 4.66 25.76 3.40
N PRO A 176 3.46 25.63 4.01
CA PRO A 176 3.12 26.39 5.21
C PRO A 176 4.09 26.12 6.37
N ASP A 177 4.25 27.12 7.24
CA ASP A 177 5.17 27.03 8.39
C ASP A 177 4.92 25.78 9.23
N GLY A 178 6.00 25.04 9.50
CA GLY A 178 5.96 23.82 10.32
C GLY A 178 5.48 22.56 9.61
N VAL A 179 5.18 22.63 8.30
CA VAL A 179 4.84 21.49 7.45
C VAL A 179 6.09 20.89 6.81
N VAL A 180 6.12 19.56 6.78
CA VAL A 180 7.11 18.76 6.06
C VAL A 180 6.39 17.85 5.07
N ALA A 181 6.84 17.87 3.82
CA ALA A 181 6.43 16.91 2.80
C ALA A 181 7.44 15.76 2.73
N THR A 182 6.95 14.53 2.67
CA THR A 182 7.76 13.33 2.46
C THR A 182 7.19 12.50 1.31
N ALA A 183 8.07 11.70 0.68
CA ALA A 183 7.62 10.67 -0.24
C ALA A 183 6.68 9.72 0.50
N SER A 184 5.62 9.28 -0.16
CA SER A 184 4.68 8.29 0.38
C SER A 184 4.27 7.35 -0.76
N TYR A 185 3.36 6.43 -0.46
CA TYR A 185 2.96 5.38 -1.38
C TYR A 185 1.45 5.25 -1.47
N ASP A 186 0.94 5.15 -2.70
CA ASP A 186 -0.45 4.83 -3.00
C ASP A 186 -0.51 4.12 -4.37
N HIS A 187 -1.40 3.14 -4.52
CA HIS A 187 -1.50 2.39 -5.78
C HIS A 187 -1.98 3.26 -6.95
N ARG A 188 -2.69 4.36 -6.72
CA ARG A 188 -3.19 5.23 -7.80
C ARG A 188 -2.09 5.98 -8.55
N GLY A 189 -1.00 6.35 -7.88
CA GLY A 189 0.03 7.17 -8.52
C GLY A 189 1.08 7.74 -7.59
N HIS A 190 1.63 8.90 -7.97
CA HIS A 190 2.67 9.59 -7.21
C HIS A 190 2.05 10.15 -5.92
N CYS A 191 2.64 9.85 -4.78
CA CYS A 191 2.05 10.13 -3.48
C CYS A 191 3.02 10.92 -2.60
N LEU A 192 2.51 11.99 -2.00
CA LEU A 192 3.21 12.81 -1.02
C LEU A 192 2.43 12.80 0.29
N ALA A 193 3.11 12.56 1.40
CA ALA A 193 2.55 12.69 2.73
C ALA A 193 2.99 14.02 3.35
N PHE A 194 2.09 14.61 4.15
CA PHE A 194 2.34 15.88 4.82
C PHE A 194 2.18 15.70 6.33
N SER A 195 3.13 16.22 7.08
CA SER A 195 3.11 16.23 8.55
C SER A 195 3.44 17.61 9.06
N HIS A 196 2.82 17.99 10.17
CA HIS A 196 3.06 19.26 10.83
C HIS A 196 3.68 19.02 12.21
N ASN A 197 4.69 19.82 12.56
CA ASN A 197 5.48 19.66 13.79
C ASN A 197 4.63 19.54 15.08
N THR A 198 3.53 20.29 15.20
CA THR A 198 2.60 20.23 16.34
C THR A 198 1.30 19.47 16.10
N LEU A 199 0.79 19.38 14.85
CA LEU A 199 -0.51 18.74 14.57
C LEU A 199 -0.38 17.25 14.20
N GLY A 200 0.85 16.78 13.98
CA GLY A 200 1.16 15.43 13.51
C GLY A 200 0.83 15.26 12.03
N HIS A 201 0.52 14.02 11.62
CA HIS A 201 0.20 13.72 10.23
C HIS A 201 -1.05 14.49 9.76
N LEU A 202 -0.91 15.24 8.67
CA LEU A 202 -1.97 16.05 8.07
C LEU A 202 -2.80 15.25 7.07
N GLY A 203 -2.15 14.40 6.28
CA GLY A 203 -2.77 13.67 5.20
C GLY A 203 -1.80 13.39 4.06
N LYS A 204 -2.34 12.98 2.92
CA LYS A 204 -1.59 12.73 1.69
C LYS A 204 -2.26 13.37 0.47
N ILE A 205 -1.46 13.67 -0.53
CA ILE A 205 -1.92 14.07 -1.86
C ILE A 205 -1.40 13.05 -2.86
N VAL A 206 -2.30 12.55 -3.70
CA VAL A 206 -2.03 11.54 -4.71
C VAL A 206 -2.29 12.13 -6.09
N LEU A 207 -1.32 11.95 -6.97
CA LEU A 207 -1.31 12.48 -8.32
C LEU A 207 -1.28 11.31 -9.29
N SER A 208 -2.33 11.18 -10.08
CA SER A 208 -2.51 10.09 -11.01
C SER A 208 -2.77 10.62 -12.43
N PRO A 209 -2.29 9.94 -13.47
CA PRO A 209 -2.57 10.34 -14.84
C PRO A 209 -4.04 10.05 -15.17
N LYS A 210 -4.73 11.02 -15.78
CA LYS A 210 -6.09 10.89 -16.29
C LYS A 210 -6.15 11.41 -17.73
N GLY A 211 -5.85 10.52 -18.67
CA GLY A 211 -5.68 10.93 -20.07
C GLY A 211 -4.46 11.84 -20.23
N SER A 212 -4.67 13.04 -20.77
CA SER A 212 -3.63 14.08 -20.89
C SER A 212 -3.48 14.96 -19.64
N GLU A 213 -4.37 14.81 -18.66
CA GLU A 213 -4.38 15.64 -17.44
C GLU A 213 -3.81 14.87 -16.25
N THR A 214 -3.38 15.61 -15.22
CA THR A 214 -3.07 15.05 -13.91
C THR A 214 -4.28 15.22 -13.01
N LEU A 215 -4.80 14.11 -12.48
CA LEU A 215 -5.80 14.13 -11.41
C LEU A 215 -5.07 14.26 -10.06
N MET A 216 -5.46 15.26 -9.28
CA MET A 216 -5.01 15.43 -7.90
C MET A 216 -6.12 15.03 -6.93
N GLU A 217 -5.80 14.11 -6.02
CA GLU A 217 -6.70 13.64 -4.97
C GLU A 217 -6.05 13.92 -3.61
N THR A 218 -6.81 14.52 -2.70
CA THR A 218 -6.34 14.90 -1.36
C THR A 218 -7.06 14.06 -0.30
N GLU A 219 -6.30 13.44 0.60
CA GLU A 219 -6.83 12.65 1.70
C GLU A 219 -6.38 13.21 3.04
N LEU A 220 -7.36 13.66 3.84
CA LEU A 220 -7.14 14.20 5.17
C LEU A 220 -6.91 13.08 6.19
N SER A 221 -5.86 13.20 6.99
CA SER A 221 -5.62 12.34 8.14
C SER A 221 -6.70 12.54 9.20
N LYS A 222 -7.28 11.42 9.65
CA LYS A 222 -8.27 11.40 10.74
C LYS A 222 -7.65 11.30 12.13
N GLU A 223 -6.32 11.26 12.22
CA GLU A 223 -5.62 11.25 13.51
C GLU A 223 -5.81 12.56 14.25
N ASN A 224 -5.87 12.53 15.59
CA ASN A 224 -6.05 13.69 16.45
C ASN A 224 -7.28 14.54 16.04
N PRO A 225 -8.52 14.00 16.20
CA PRO A 225 -9.74 14.59 15.64
C PRO A 225 -10.01 16.04 16.10
N GLN A 226 -9.52 16.41 17.28
CA GLN A 226 -9.57 17.77 17.83
C GLN A 226 -8.91 18.85 16.95
N HIS A 227 -8.05 18.46 16.00
CA HIS A 227 -7.35 19.37 15.10
C HIS A 227 -7.82 19.30 13.65
N LEU A 228 -8.88 18.53 13.33
CA LEU A 228 -9.31 18.28 11.94
C LEU A 228 -9.55 19.56 11.13
N GLY A 229 -10.19 20.57 11.72
CA GLY A 229 -10.43 21.84 11.03
C GLY A 229 -9.13 22.55 10.64
N LYS A 230 -8.14 22.57 11.53
CA LYS A 230 -6.82 23.16 11.26
C LYS A 230 -6.03 22.34 10.24
N LYS A 231 -6.03 21.02 10.39
CA LYS A 231 -5.37 20.10 9.45
C LYS A 231 -5.93 20.27 8.04
N LYS A 232 -7.25 20.35 7.93
CA LYS A 232 -7.95 20.56 6.66
C LYS A 232 -7.55 21.88 6.00
N ALA A 233 -7.56 22.98 6.74
CA ALA A 233 -7.19 24.30 6.20
C ALA A 233 -5.75 24.31 5.67
N ILE A 234 -4.80 23.74 6.41
CA ILE A 234 -3.40 23.65 5.99
C ILE A 234 -3.27 22.75 4.74
N LEU A 235 -3.97 21.61 4.71
CA LEU A 235 -3.91 20.71 3.57
C LEU A 235 -4.53 21.33 2.31
N GLU A 236 -5.60 22.12 2.45
CA GLU A 236 -6.20 22.90 1.34
C GLU A 236 -5.22 23.95 0.79
N GLU A 237 -4.45 24.61 1.66
CA GLU A 237 -3.39 25.55 1.25
C GLU A 237 -2.27 24.85 0.46
N ILE A 238 -1.81 23.69 0.94
CA ILE A 238 -0.82 22.85 0.24
C ILE A 238 -1.35 22.39 -1.12
N SER A 239 -2.60 21.93 -1.18
CA SER A 239 -3.26 21.52 -2.41
C SER A 239 -3.27 22.66 -3.44
N ALA A 240 -3.57 23.90 -3.02
CA ALA A 240 -3.56 25.06 -3.90
C ALA A 240 -2.16 25.38 -4.46
N VAL A 241 -1.10 25.23 -3.65
CA VAL A 241 0.30 25.39 -4.10
C VAL A 241 0.64 24.35 -5.17
N ILE A 242 0.27 23.10 -4.96
CA ILE A 242 0.53 22.00 -5.90
C ILE A 242 -0.25 22.19 -7.20
N GLU A 243 -1.53 22.57 -7.13
CA GLU A 243 -2.34 22.88 -8.30
C GLU A 243 -1.74 24.04 -9.11
N ALA A 244 -1.31 25.12 -8.45
CA ALA A 244 -0.65 26.23 -9.12
C ALA A 244 0.67 25.78 -9.78
N GLY A 245 1.43 24.90 -9.13
CA GLY A 245 2.63 24.29 -9.70
C GLY A 245 2.34 23.48 -10.97
N LEU A 246 1.26 22.69 -10.97
CA LEU A 246 0.84 21.90 -12.13
C LEU A 246 0.39 22.77 -13.31
N MET A 247 -0.28 23.90 -13.05
CA MET A 247 -0.77 24.81 -14.09
C MET A 247 0.33 25.65 -14.76
N ASN A 248 1.49 25.79 -14.11
CA ASN A 248 2.61 26.58 -14.61
C ASN A 248 3.61 25.78 -15.48
N ILE A 249 3.31 24.51 -15.76
CA ILE A 249 4.14 23.66 -16.62
C ILE A 249 3.72 23.92 -18.08
N PRO A 250 4.60 24.45 -18.95
CA PRO A 250 4.27 24.65 -20.35
C PRO A 250 3.98 23.30 -21.02
N ALA A 251 2.87 23.21 -21.76
CA ALA A 251 2.55 22.04 -22.56
C ALA A 251 3.68 21.78 -23.57
N SER A 252 4.45 20.72 -23.35
CA SER A 252 5.49 20.23 -24.25
C SER A 252 4.90 19.47 -25.43
#